data_AF-A0A6J1BKX1-F1
#
_entry.id   AF-A0A6J1BKX1-F1
#
_cell.length_a   1.000
_cell.length_b   1.000
_cell.length_c   1.000
_cell.angle_alpha   90.00
_cell.angle_beta   90.00
_cell.angle_gamma   90.00
#
_symmetry.space_group_name_H-M   'P 1'
#
loop_
_entity.id
_entity.type
_entity.pdbx_description
1 polymer ?
#
loop_
_entity_poly.entity_id
_entity_poly.type
_entity_poly.pdbx_seq_one_letter_code
_entity_poly.pdbx_strand_id
1 'polypeptide(L)'
;MQAEVPDTQRIFVDIGLGFHVEFTWSEALKFISLREEKLERQIEEYTCLIASIKAQIKLVCEGIRELLQIPAEKTVEERIF
;
A
#
# COMPACT_ATOMS: atom_id res chain seq x y z
N MET A 1 -15.20 -27.62 -19.14
CA MET A 1 -14.76 -27.35 -20.52
C MET A 1 -13.29 -27.72 -20.63
N GLN A 2 -12.87 -28.37 -21.71
CA GLN A 2 -11.46 -28.65 -22.01
C GLN A 2 -11.09 -27.86 -23.26
N ALA A 3 -9.89 -27.27 -23.26
CA ALA A 3 -9.33 -26.53 -24.37
C ALA A 3 -7.83 -26.83 -24.47
N GLU A 4 -7.33 -26.89 -25.70
CA GLU A 4 -5.91 -27.04 -25.99
C GLU A 4 -5.35 -25.67 -26.35
N VAL A 5 -4.27 -25.26 -25.68
CA VAL A 5 -3.62 -23.97 -25.93
C VAL A 5 -2.47 -24.22 -26.90
N PRO A 6 -2.52 -23.67 -28.13
CA PRO A 6 -1.55 -23.97 -29.17
C PRO A 6 -0.18 -23.31 -28.92
N ASP A 7 -0.13 -22.20 -28.18
CA ASP A 7 1.13 -21.52 -27.82
C ASP A 7 1.02 -20.91 -26.41
N THR A 8 2.03 -21.17 -25.58
CA THR A 8 2.16 -20.67 -24.21
C THR A 8 3.40 -19.80 -24.03
N GLN A 9 4.05 -19.35 -25.11
CA GLN A 9 5.23 -18.49 -25.03
C GLN A 9 4.90 -17.05 -24.65
N ARG A 10 3.64 -16.64 -24.85
CA ARG A 10 3.14 -15.28 -24.62
C ARG A 10 1.81 -15.28 -23.88
N ILE A 11 1.59 -14.21 -23.13
CA ILE A 11 0.35 -13.98 -22.37
C ILE A 11 -0.10 -12.53 -22.54
N PHE A 12 -1.42 -12.30 -22.49
CA PHE A 12 -1.95 -10.94 -22.40
C PHE A 12 -1.95 -10.48 -20.95
N VAL A 13 -1.29 -9.34 -20.69
CA VAL A 13 -1.24 -8.70 -19.38
C VAL A 13 -2.03 -7.40 -19.44
N ASP A 14 -2.93 -7.22 -18.47
CA ASP A 14 -3.68 -5.96 -18.30
C ASP A 14 -2.73 -4.85 -17.83
N ILE A 15 -2.68 -3.76 -18.58
CA ILE A 15 -1.88 -2.57 -18.26
C ILE A 15 -2.71 -1.42 -17.70
N GLY A 16 -4.05 -1.56 -17.71
CA GLY A 16 -5.03 -0.60 -17.22
C GLY A 16 -5.89 0.00 -18.33
N LEU A 17 -6.96 0.71 -17.91
CA LEU A 17 -7.89 1.39 -18.81
C LEU A 17 -8.53 0.46 -19.87
N GLY A 18 -8.62 -0.84 -19.57
CA GLY A 18 -9.17 -1.86 -20.48
C GLY A 18 -8.20 -2.36 -21.56
N PHE A 19 -6.94 -1.91 -21.54
CA PHE A 19 -5.93 -2.33 -22.51
C PHE A 19 -5.11 -3.52 -22.00
N HIS A 20 -4.86 -4.45 -22.91
CA HIS A 20 -4.03 -5.62 -22.68
C HIS A 20 -2.89 -5.64 -23.69
N VAL A 21 -1.70 -6.01 -23.24
CA VAL A 21 -0.52 -6.14 -24.09
C VAL A 21 -0.04 -7.58 -24.06
N GLU A 22 0.33 -8.11 -25.22
CA GLU A 22 0.93 -9.43 -25.34
C GLU A 22 2.41 -9.35 -24.90
N PHE A 23 2.76 -10.08 -23.83
CA PHE A 23 4.11 -10.16 -23.28
C PHE A 23 4.67 -11.57 -23.40
N THR A 24 5.98 -11.64 -23.60
CA THR A 24 6.77 -12.82 -23.25
C THR A 24 6.86 -12.99 -21.74
N TRP A 25 7.26 -14.18 -21.28
CA TRP A 25 7.44 -14.45 -19.84
C TRP A 25 8.41 -13.48 -19.15
N SER A 26 9.51 -13.11 -19.79
CA SER A 26 10.51 -12.20 -19.21
C SER A 26 9.99 -10.77 -19.10
N GLU A 27 9.23 -10.30 -20.10
CA GLU A 27 8.57 -8.99 -20.07
C GLU A 27 7.50 -8.92 -18.99
N ALA A 28 6.70 -9.98 -18.85
CA ALA A 28 5.68 -10.09 -17.80
C ALA A 28 6.30 -10.05 -16.39
N LEU A 29 7.35 -10.84 -16.15
CA LEU A 29 8.06 -10.82 -14.86
C LEU A 29 8.64 -9.44 -14.54
N LYS A 30 9.26 -8.79 -15.53
CA LYS A 30 9.79 -7.43 -15.35
C LYS A 30 8.69 -6.42 -15.04
N PHE A 31 7.54 -6.53 -15.72
CA PHE A 31 6.41 -5.64 -15.47
C PHE A 31 5.82 -5.84 -14.07
N ILE A 32 5.71 -7.09 -13.59
CA ILE A 32 5.28 -7.40 -12.23
C ILE A 32 6.20 -6.75 -11.22
N SER A 33 7.52 -6.93 -11.34
CA SER A 33 8.48 -6.33 -10.40
C SER A 33 8.40 -4.80 -10.36
N LEU A 34 8.18 -4.14 -11.50
CA LEU A 34 7.97 -2.68 -11.55
C LEU A 34 6.67 -2.25 -10.85
N ARG A 35 5.61 -3.07 -10.94
CA ARG A 35 4.35 -2.82 -10.25
C ARG A 35 4.49 -3.02 -8.74
N GLU A 36 5.20 -4.07 -8.31
CA GLU A 36 5.51 -4.34 -6.91
C GLU A 36 6.31 -3.19 -6.29
N GLU A 37 7.41 -2.78 -6.92
CA GLU A 37 8.22 -1.65 -6.42
C GLU A 37 7.42 -0.35 -6.31
N LYS A 38 6.52 -0.10 -7.27
CA LYS A 38 5.62 1.06 -7.19
C LYS A 38 4.68 0.96 -5.98
N LEU A 39 4.08 -0.20 -5.76
CA LEU A 39 3.16 -0.40 -4.63
C LEU A 39 3.89 -0.29 -3.29
N GLU A 40 5.09 -0.84 -3.18
CA GLU A 40 5.93 -0.71 -1.98
C GLU A 40 6.23 0.76 -1.64
N ARG A 41 6.65 1.56 -2.64
CA ARG A 41 6.87 2.99 -2.45
C ARG A 41 5.60 3.71 -1.99
N GLN A 42 4.44 3.38 -2.57
CA GLN A 42 3.16 3.97 -2.15
C GLN A 42 2.80 3.59 -0.72
N ILE A 43 3.05 2.35 -0.31
CA ILE A 43 2.83 1.89 1.07
C ILE A 43 3.71 2.70 2.02
N GLU A 44 4.98 2.90 1.70
CA GLU A 44 5.90 3.68 2.54
C GLU A 44 5.46 5.15 2.64
N GLU A 45 5.13 5.79 1.52
CA GLU A 45 4.61 7.16 1.48
C GLU A 45 3.36 7.32 2.36
N TYR A 46 2.38 6.41 2.23
CA TYR A 46 1.16 6.45 3.03
C TYR A 46 1.43 6.14 4.50
N THR A 47 2.37 5.25 4.81
CA THR A 47 2.76 4.95 6.19
C THR A 47 3.34 6.19 6.87
N CYS A 48 4.25 6.89 6.19
CA CYS A 48 4.81 8.15 6.68
C CYS A 48 3.74 9.24 6.85
N LEU A 49 2.80 9.33 5.91
CA LEU A 49 1.69 10.30 6.00
C LEU A 49 0.78 10.00 7.20
N ILE A 50 0.39 8.73 7.38
CA ILE A 50 -0.43 8.28 8.51
C ILE A 50 0.27 8.59 9.84
N ALA A 51 1.56 8.26 9.95
CA ALA A 51 2.35 8.56 11.15
C ALA A 51 2.37 10.07 11.45
N SER A 52 2.55 10.90 10.42
CA SER A 52 2.56 12.37 10.55
C SER A 52 1.20 12.91 11.02
N ILE A 53 0.10 12.43 10.44
CA ILE A 53 -1.25 12.82 10.85
C ILE A 53 -1.53 12.39 12.29
N LYS A 54 -1.20 11.14 12.65
CA LYS A 54 -1.36 10.63 14.02
C LYS A 54 -0.58 11.47 15.03
N ALA A 55 0.66 11.83 14.71
CA ALA A 55 1.49 12.68 15.57
C ALA A 55 0.89 14.08 15.75
N GLN A 56 0.40 14.71 14.67
CA GLN A 56 -0.25 16.02 14.73
C GLN A 56 -1.52 16.00 15.58
N ILE A 57 -2.38 14.99 15.38
CA ILE A 57 -3.59 14.82 16.20
C ILE A 57 -3.22 14.66 17.67
N LYS A 58 -2.27 13.77 17.98
CA LYS A 58 -1.81 13.54 19.35
C LYS A 58 -1.27 14.82 19.98
N LEU A 59 -0.44 15.58 19.26
CA LEU A 59 0.10 16.85 19.75
C LEU A 59 -1.01 17.84 20.11
N VAL A 60 -2.00 18.02 19.25
CA VAL A 60 -3.13 18.94 19.48
C VAL A 60 -3.99 18.47 20.65
N CYS A 61 -4.30 17.17 20.71
CA CYS A 61 -5.08 16.59 21.81
C CYS A 61 -4.37 16.77 23.16
N GLU A 62 -3.06 16.49 23.22
CA GLU A 62 -2.26 16.69 24.44
C GLU A 62 -2.18 18.17 24.84
N GLY A 63 -2.01 19.07 23.87
CA GLY A 63 -2.04 20.51 24.13
C GLY A 63 -3.37 20.98 24.71
N ILE A 64 -4.51 20.52 24.19
CA ILE A 64 -5.84 20.81 24.74
C ILE A 64 -5.99 20.21 26.14
N ARG A 65 -5.56 18.97 26.34
CA ARG A 65 -5.61 18.27 27.63
C ARG A 65 -4.89 19.07 28.71
N GLU A 66 -3.69 19.56 28.40
CA GLU A 66 -2.88 20.38 29.32
C GLU A 66 -3.56 21.73 29.63
N LEU A 67 -4.07 22.43 28.62
CA LEU A 67 -4.77 23.71 28.82
C LEU A 67 -6.03 23.56 29.69
N LEU A 68 -6.73 22.43 29.57
CA LEU A 68 -7.92 22.13 30.36
C LEU A 68 -7.60 21.44 31.70
N GLN A 69 -6.32 21.23 32.04
CA GLN A 69 -5.87 20.56 33.26
C GLN A 69 -6.45 19.14 33.44
N ILE A 70 -6.72 18.46 32.32
CA ILE A 70 -7.23 17.09 32.34
C ILE A 70 -6.07 16.13 32.65
N PRO A 71 -6.22 15.17 33.58
CA PRO A 71 -5.19 14.18 33.88
C PRO A 71 -4.80 13.36 32.63
N ALA A 72 -3.52 13.01 32.49
CA ALA A 72 -3.06 12.16 31.40
C ALA A 72 -3.70 10.77 31.46
N GLU A 73 -4.16 10.25 30.32
CA GLU A 73 -4.62 8.87 30.21
C GLU A 73 -3.46 7.89 30.39
N LYS A 74 -3.72 6.75 31.04
CA LYS A 74 -2.76 5.66 31.14
C LYS A 74 -2.68 5.00 29.76
N THR A 75 -1.49 4.95 29.16
CA THR A 75 -1.26 4.26 27.89
C THR A 75 -1.65 2.80 28.03
N VAL A 76 -2.75 2.40 27.39
CA VAL A 76 -3.05 0.99 27.16
C VAL A 76 -2.15 0.55 26.02
N GLU A 77 -1.27 -0.41 26.27
CA GLU A 77 -0.39 -0.97 25.25
C GLU A 77 -1.23 -1.41 24.04
N GLU A 78 -1.03 -0.76 22.89
CA GLU A 78 -1.66 -1.13 21.64
C GLU A 78 -1.27 -2.58 21.34
N ARG A 79 -2.26 -3.49 21.38
CA ARG A 79 -2.06 -4.87 20.94
C ARG A 79 -1.66 -4.84 19.47
N ILE A 80 -0.40 -5.11 19.21
CA ILE A 80 0.15 -5.33 17.88
C ILE A 80 -0.54 -6.58 17.32
N PHE A 81 -1.33 -6.42 16.25
CA PHE A 81 -1.91 -7.51 15.47
C PHE A 81 -0.98 -7.87 14.31
#